data_AF-A0A7T1MCE4-F1
#
_entry.id   AF-A0A7T1MCE4-F1
#
_cell.length_a   1.000
_cell.length_b   1.000
_cell.length_c   1.000
_cell.angle_alpha   90.00
_cell.angle_beta   90.00
_cell.angle_gamma   90.00
#
_symmetry.space_group_name_H-M   'P 1'
#
loop_
_entity.id
_entity.type
_entity.pdbx_description
1 polymer ?
#
loop_
_entity_poly.entity_id
_entity_poly.type
_entity_poly.pdbx_seq_one_letter_code
_entity_poly.pdbx_strand_id
1 'polypeptide(L)'
;MAAGTGTALAASAGAVLAQGPGSSGDHATPCRFPLPVGSSANRRNAVEFFPDACGAPTISPPSPAPAVAATPPASDAPAPSAPPLVLVHGLLDSPQVFDRLKRELGDRRHPLLIPDLPLRLGRTPIEEAAVLLGSHIEAAFGLDQPIDLLGFSIGGVIARTWIQLLGGYRRTRRFISVGSPQQGTLTAELWPRQLVAGIADLKMGSPLLQQLNSDQDALRGIDCHSFYSAIDLAVLPGWRAVLPVGERTMLPVWTHPQILRDPASIRPLAQELLRP
;
A
#
# COMPACT_ATOMS: atom_id res chain seq x y z
N MET A 1 57.87 -4.19 33.90
CA MET A 1 57.57 -2.76 33.80
C MET A 1 56.15 -2.64 33.30
N ALA A 2 55.23 -2.28 34.19
CA ALA A 2 53.79 -2.38 34.04
C ALA A 2 53.15 -0.98 34.02
N ALA A 3 51.98 -0.93 33.38
CA ALA A 3 50.86 0.00 33.56
C ALA A 3 51.08 1.49 33.19
N GLY A 4 50.47 1.88 32.06
CA GLY A 4 50.05 3.25 31.78
C GLY A 4 48.67 3.52 32.38
N THR A 5 48.60 4.49 33.28
CA THR A 5 47.41 5.25 33.69
C THR A 5 47.12 6.29 32.59
N GLY A 6 45.93 6.76 32.29
CA GLY A 6 44.66 6.85 33.01
C GLY A 6 44.05 8.20 32.62
N THR A 7 43.02 8.16 31.76
CA THR A 7 42.28 9.28 31.19
C THR A 7 41.35 9.94 32.21
N ALA A 8 41.16 11.28 32.17
CA ALA A 8 39.87 11.95 32.41
C ALA A 8 39.97 13.47 32.14
N LEU A 9 39.24 13.96 31.16
CA LEU A 9 38.87 15.38 31.03
C LEU A 9 37.35 15.46 30.94
N ALA A 10 36.75 16.12 31.94
CA ALA A 10 35.32 16.35 32.05
C ALA A 10 34.89 17.55 31.19
N ALA A 11 33.79 17.41 30.47
CA ALA A 11 33.10 18.52 29.81
C ALA A 11 31.68 18.64 30.38
N SER A 12 31.37 19.84 30.85
CA SER A 12 30.14 20.26 31.54
C SER A 12 29.02 20.58 30.55
N ALA A 13 27.80 20.14 30.88
CA ALA A 13 26.57 20.54 30.21
C ALA A 13 25.85 21.61 31.04
N GLY A 14 25.63 22.78 30.45
CA GLY A 14 24.77 23.84 31.01
C GLY A 14 23.36 23.74 30.44
N ALA A 15 22.37 23.65 31.33
CA ALA A 15 20.95 23.74 31.00
C ALA A 15 20.44 25.17 31.30
N VAL A 16 19.69 25.75 30.36
CA VAL A 16 18.96 27.01 30.56
C VAL A 16 17.47 26.74 30.33
N LEU A 17 16.69 27.03 31.37
CA LEU A 17 15.24 27.06 31.43
C LEU A 17 14.70 28.35 30.80
N ALA A 18 13.57 28.28 30.11
CA ALA A 18 12.68 29.42 29.89
C ALA A 18 11.21 28.95 29.93
N GLN A 19 10.39 29.68 30.69
CA GLN A 19 8.96 29.44 30.92
C GLN A 19 8.10 30.49 30.19
N GLY A 20 6.90 30.06 29.76
CA GLY A 20 5.62 30.81 29.71
C GLY A 20 5.27 31.58 28.43
N PRO A 21 4.01 32.06 28.24
CA PRO A 21 2.73 31.74 28.92
C PRO A 21 1.47 31.63 27.99
N GLY A 22 0.30 31.17 28.53
CA GLY A 22 -1.12 31.47 28.16
C GLY A 22 -1.62 31.27 26.71
N SER A 23 -2.90 31.12 26.33
CA SER A 23 -4.23 31.15 26.97
C SER A 23 -5.30 30.81 25.90
N SER A 24 -6.41 30.17 26.32
CA SER A 24 -7.84 30.39 25.94
C SER A 24 -8.41 30.26 24.50
N GLY A 25 -9.61 29.63 24.44
CA GLY A 25 -10.71 29.80 23.46
C GLY A 25 -10.74 28.79 22.31
N ASP A 26 -11.84 28.22 21.82
CA ASP A 26 -13.27 28.36 22.12
C ASP A 26 -14.03 27.12 21.60
N HIS A 27 -15.13 26.77 22.28
CA HIS A 27 -16.09 25.74 21.86
C HIS A 27 -16.95 26.23 20.68
N ALA A 28 -17.01 25.46 19.59
CA ALA A 28 -17.96 25.68 18.50
C ALA A 28 -19.04 24.57 18.49
N THR A 29 -20.28 24.99 18.77
CA THR A 29 -21.52 24.21 18.65
C THR A 29 -21.97 24.14 17.18
N PRO A 30 -22.54 23.03 16.68
CA PRO A 30 -22.99 22.96 15.29
C PRO A 30 -24.44 23.44 15.11
N CYS A 31 -24.66 24.27 14.07
CA CYS A 31 -25.99 24.70 13.61
C CYS A 31 -26.69 23.59 12.81
N ARG A 32 -27.95 23.32 13.17
CA ARG A 32 -28.92 22.48 12.44
C ARG A 32 -29.43 23.20 11.18
N PHE A 33 -29.49 22.48 10.06
CA PHE A 33 -30.26 22.84 8.86
C PHE A 33 -31.58 22.03 8.79
N PRO A 34 -32.72 22.64 8.41
CA PRO A 34 -33.94 21.90 8.10
C PRO A 34 -34.06 21.59 6.59
N LEU A 35 -34.66 20.43 6.30
CA LEU A 35 -35.06 19.93 4.98
C LEU A 35 -36.24 20.75 4.39
N PRO A 36 -36.39 20.79 3.06
CA PRO A 36 -37.70 20.95 2.43
C PRO A 36 -38.17 19.65 1.75
N VAL A 37 -39.39 19.25 2.12
CA VAL A 37 -40.21 18.22 1.47
C VAL A 37 -40.83 18.83 0.22
N GLY A 38 -40.74 18.12 -0.91
CA GLY A 38 -41.36 18.50 -2.17
C GLY A 38 -42.26 17.41 -2.73
N SER A 39 -43.25 17.88 -3.50
CA SER A 39 -44.07 17.18 -4.50
C SER A 39 -45.44 16.67 -4.07
N SER A 40 -46.49 17.29 -4.63
CA SER A 40 -47.63 16.55 -5.19
C SER A 40 -48.50 17.40 -6.13
N ALA A 41 -48.86 16.76 -7.25
CA ALA A 41 -50.14 16.85 -7.97
C ALA A 41 -50.43 18.00 -8.97
N ASN A 42 -50.06 17.72 -10.21
CA ASN A 42 -50.88 17.68 -11.44
C ASN A 42 -52.43 17.79 -11.31
N ARG A 43 -53.07 18.65 -12.13
CA ARG A 43 -54.38 18.43 -12.81
C ARG A 43 -54.69 19.60 -13.77
N ARG A 44 -54.69 19.34 -15.09
CA ARG A 44 -55.84 19.08 -16.01
C ARG A 44 -56.59 20.32 -16.53
N ASN A 45 -56.46 20.50 -17.85
CA ASN A 45 -57.44 20.91 -18.88
C ASN A 45 -58.61 21.83 -18.50
N ALA A 46 -58.65 22.97 -19.18
CA ALA A 46 -59.89 23.55 -19.70
C ALA A 46 -59.63 24.11 -21.12
N VAL A 47 -60.54 23.78 -22.03
CA VAL A 47 -60.56 24.15 -23.45
C VAL A 47 -61.66 25.19 -23.59
N GLU A 48 -61.36 26.38 -24.10
CA GLU A 48 -62.35 27.35 -24.57
C GLU A 48 -61.87 28.03 -25.86
N PHE A 49 -62.85 28.40 -26.69
CA PHE A 49 -62.76 28.55 -28.14
C PHE A 49 -63.22 29.98 -28.54
N PHE A 50 -62.32 30.75 -29.20
CA PHE A 50 -62.50 31.86 -30.19
C PHE A 50 -63.42 33.09 -29.88
N PRO A 51 -63.25 34.30 -30.49
CA PRO A 51 -62.80 34.52 -31.88
C PRO A 51 -61.87 35.72 -32.22
N ASP A 52 -61.31 35.61 -33.44
CA ASP A 52 -60.92 36.61 -34.45
C ASP A 52 -60.39 38.00 -34.06
N ALA A 53 -59.13 38.26 -34.43
CA ALA A 53 -58.70 39.54 -34.97
C ALA A 53 -57.46 39.38 -35.87
N CYS A 54 -57.60 39.79 -37.13
CA CYS A 54 -56.56 39.86 -38.15
C CYS A 54 -55.45 40.86 -37.79
N GLY A 55 -54.19 40.45 -37.94
CA GLY A 55 -53.03 41.34 -37.93
C GLY A 55 -51.76 40.53 -38.21
N ALA A 56 -51.27 40.59 -39.45
CA ALA A 56 -50.06 39.89 -39.87
C ALA A 56 -48.80 40.64 -39.39
N PRO A 57 -47.86 40.00 -38.67
CA PRO A 57 -46.51 40.52 -38.50
C PRO A 57 -45.57 39.92 -39.56
N THR A 58 -44.80 40.79 -40.20
CA THR A 58 -43.74 40.46 -41.16
C THR A 58 -42.65 39.63 -40.47
N ILE A 59 -42.49 38.36 -40.86
CA ILE A 59 -41.42 37.48 -40.37
C ILE A 59 -40.22 37.61 -41.30
N SER A 60 -39.13 38.21 -40.81
CA SER A 60 -37.81 38.17 -41.45
C SER A 60 -37.24 36.73 -41.42
N PRO A 61 -36.49 36.29 -42.44
CA PRO A 61 -35.91 34.96 -42.45
C PRO A 61 -34.84 34.80 -41.36
N PRO A 62 -34.72 33.62 -40.71
CA PRO A 62 -33.65 33.37 -39.76
C PRO A 62 -32.28 33.27 -40.46
N SER A 63 -31.28 33.92 -39.85
CA SER A 63 -29.86 33.84 -40.24
C SER A 63 -29.35 32.38 -40.15
N PRO A 64 -28.46 31.92 -41.04
CA PRO A 64 -27.96 30.53 -41.00
C PRO A 64 -27.16 30.28 -39.72
N ALA A 65 -27.47 29.17 -39.04
CA ALA A 65 -26.74 28.68 -37.88
C ALA A 65 -25.27 28.38 -38.23
N PRO A 66 -24.30 28.60 -37.32
CA PRO A 66 -22.91 28.26 -37.58
C PRO A 66 -22.74 26.74 -37.71
N ALA A 67 -21.91 26.34 -38.67
CA ALA A 67 -21.56 24.94 -38.91
C ALA A 67 -20.97 24.31 -37.64
N VAL A 68 -21.57 23.22 -37.17
CA VAL A 68 -21.04 22.39 -36.09
C VAL A 68 -19.75 21.76 -36.59
N ALA A 69 -18.62 22.21 -36.05
CA ALA A 69 -17.32 21.61 -36.31
C ALA A 69 -17.34 20.14 -35.89
N ALA A 70 -17.01 19.26 -36.82
CA ALA A 70 -16.87 17.84 -36.56
C ALA A 70 -15.81 17.62 -35.47
N THR A 71 -16.20 16.93 -34.40
CA THR A 71 -15.28 16.48 -33.35
C THR A 71 -14.23 15.55 -33.98
N PRO A 72 -12.92 15.76 -33.75
CA PRO A 72 -11.91 14.81 -34.21
C PRO A 72 -12.14 13.45 -33.53
N PRO A 73 -11.80 12.33 -34.19
CA PRO A 73 -11.93 11.01 -33.59
C PRO A 73 -11.12 10.97 -32.29
N ALA A 74 -11.72 10.38 -31.25
CA ALA A 74 -11.07 10.16 -29.97
C ALA A 74 -9.70 9.52 -30.19
N SER A 75 -8.67 10.18 -29.67
CA SER A 75 -7.31 9.65 -29.60
C SER A 75 -7.36 8.24 -29.01
N ASP A 76 -6.71 7.27 -29.67
CA ASP A 76 -6.36 5.96 -29.12
C ASP A 76 -5.38 6.14 -27.94
N ALA A 77 -5.88 6.66 -26.82
CA ALA A 77 -5.14 6.66 -25.58
C ALA A 77 -4.96 5.19 -25.16
N PRO A 78 -3.72 4.71 -24.97
CA PRO A 78 -3.50 3.36 -24.49
C PRO A 78 -4.29 3.18 -23.18
N ALA A 79 -4.99 2.05 -23.04
CA ALA A 79 -5.65 1.69 -21.80
C ALA A 79 -4.68 1.91 -20.62
N PRO A 80 -5.13 2.46 -19.48
CA PRO A 80 -4.24 2.79 -18.39
C PRO A 80 -3.42 1.55 -18.01
N SER A 81 -2.11 1.63 -18.21
CA SER A 81 -1.19 0.55 -17.86
C SER A 81 -1.30 0.29 -16.36
N ALA A 82 -1.39 -0.99 -15.97
CA ALA A 82 -1.43 -1.36 -14.57
C ALA A 82 -0.26 -0.72 -13.80
N PRO A 83 -0.44 -0.30 -12.54
CA PRO A 83 0.64 0.28 -11.76
C PRO A 83 1.85 -0.66 -11.70
N PRO A 84 3.08 -0.11 -11.68
CA PRO A 84 4.29 -0.91 -11.54
C PRO A 84 4.20 -1.86 -10.35
N LEU A 85 4.67 -3.09 -10.55
CA LEU A 85 4.69 -4.13 -9.53
C LEU A 85 6.10 -4.26 -8.96
N VAL A 86 6.21 -4.29 -7.64
CA VAL A 86 7.46 -4.53 -6.92
C VAL A 86 7.36 -5.85 -6.14
N LEU A 87 8.28 -6.79 -6.42
CA LEU A 87 8.34 -8.09 -5.74
C LEU A 87 9.55 -8.15 -4.81
N VAL A 88 9.32 -8.37 -3.51
CA VAL A 88 10.37 -8.36 -2.48
C VAL A 88 10.60 -9.78 -1.97
N HIS A 89 11.80 -10.32 -2.22
CA HIS A 89 12.15 -11.71 -1.92
C HIS A 89 12.37 -11.99 -0.42
N GLY A 90 12.39 -13.28 -0.08
CA GLY A 90 12.57 -13.78 1.28
C GLY A 90 14.03 -13.98 1.68
N LEU A 91 14.21 -14.52 2.88
CA LEU A 91 15.50 -14.93 3.44
C LEU A 91 16.03 -16.16 2.70
N LEU A 92 17.33 -16.19 2.37
CA LEU A 92 17.98 -17.25 1.56
C LEU A 92 17.49 -17.37 0.11
N ASP A 93 16.59 -16.47 -0.32
CA ASP A 93 16.13 -16.39 -1.70
C ASP A 93 16.90 -15.30 -2.46
N SER A 94 16.66 -15.28 -3.77
CA SER A 94 17.06 -14.23 -4.71
C SER A 94 15.83 -13.81 -5.53
N PRO A 95 15.93 -12.79 -6.39
CA PRO A 95 14.85 -12.42 -7.33
C PRO A 95 14.26 -13.59 -8.14
N GLN A 96 15.01 -14.67 -8.34
CA GLN A 96 14.61 -15.87 -9.09
C GLN A 96 13.48 -16.66 -8.41
N VAL A 97 13.24 -16.46 -7.11
CA VAL A 97 12.12 -17.12 -6.40
C VAL A 97 10.76 -16.81 -7.04
N PHE A 98 10.66 -15.66 -7.71
CA PHE A 98 9.45 -15.21 -8.39
C PHE A 98 9.31 -15.71 -9.84
N ASP A 99 10.24 -16.50 -10.39
CA ASP A 99 10.20 -16.89 -11.81
C ASP A 99 8.94 -17.67 -12.21
N ARG A 100 8.37 -18.47 -11.29
CA ARG A 100 7.09 -19.14 -11.54
C ARG A 100 5.94 -18.14 -11.61
N LEU A 101 5.91 -17.18 -10.69
CA LEU A 101 4.90 -16.14 -10.64
C LEU A 101 4.99 -15.23 -11.87
N LYS A 102 6.20 -14.82 -12.26
CA LYS A 102 6.45 -14.05 -13.48
C LYS A 102 5.91 -14.74 -14.73
N ARG A 103 6.16 -16.04 -14.87
CA ARG A 103 5.63 -16.83 -15.99
C ARG A 103 4.10 -16.88 -16.00
N GLU A 104 3.47 -16.99 -14.82
CA GLU A 104 2.01 -16.97 -14.71
C GLU A 104 1.43 -15.59 -15.03
N LEU A 105 2.09 -14.51 -14.61
CA LEU A 105 1.68 -13.13 -14.93
C LEU A 105 1.83 -12.83 -16.42
N GLY A 106 2.89 -13.34 -17.06
CA GLY A 106 3.23 -13.01 -18.45
C GLY A 106 3.46 -11.49 -18.60
N ASP A 107 3.07 -10.93 -19.74
CA ASP A 107 3.27 -9.50 -20.01
C ASP A 107 2.24 -8.58 -19.35
N ARG A 108 1.30 -9.14 -18.59
CA ARG A 108 0.13 -8.44 -18.04
C ARG A 108 0.44 -7.55 -16.82
N ARG A 109 1.64 -7.66 -16.23
CA ARG A 109 2.07 -6.86 -15.08
C ARG A 109 3.43 -6.24 -15.33
N HIS A 110 3.44 -5.18 -16.12
CA HIS A 110 4.59 -4.33 -16.37
C HIS A 110 4.25 -2.86 -16.12
N PRO A 111 5.19 -2.04 -15.63
CA PRO A 111 6.58 -2.37 -15.28
C PRO A 111 6.73 -3.28 -14.05
N LEU A 112 7.83 -4.06 -13.98
CA LEU A 112 8.12 -4.99 -12.89
C LEU A 112 9.51 -4.73 -12.31
N LEU A 113 9.59 -4.54 -10.99
CA LEU A 113 10.84 -4.40 -10.25
C LEU A 113 10.99 -5.54 -9.24
N ILE A 114 12.17 -6.15 -9.20
CA ILE A 114 12.50 -7.20 -8.23
C ILE A 114 13.90 -6.88 -7.69
N PRO A 115 14.01 -6.04 -6.64
CA PRO A 115 15.31 -5.65 -6.12
C PRO A 115 15.98 -6.84 -5.44
N ASP A 116 17.28 -6.99 -5.65
CA ASP A 116 18.11 -7.95 -4.91
C ASP A 116 18.58 -7.28 -3.62
N LEU A 117 17.90 -7.57 -2.51
CA LEU A 117 18.19 -6.97 -1.21
C LEU A 117 19.24 -7.81 -0.47
N PRO A 118 20.35 -7.20 0.01
CA PRO A 118 21.40 -7.94 0.69
C PRO A 118 20.98 -8.30 2.12
N LEU A 119 20.20 -9.38 2.28
CA LEU A 119 19.72 -9.83 3.59
C LEU A 119 20.81 -10.53 4.44
N ARG A 120 21.95 -10.90 3.83
CA ARG A 120 23.16 -11.43 4.48
C ARG A 120 22.85 -12.54 5.50
N LEU A 121 22.06 -13.56 5.11
CA LEU A 121 21.62 -14.65 5.99
C LEU A 121 20.88 -14.14 7.26
N GLY A 122 20.15 -13.03 7.14
CA GLY A 122 19.34 -12.48 8.23
C GLY A 122 20.12 -11.57 9.17
N ARG A 123 21.35 -11.20 8.80
CA ARG A 123 22.19 -10.26 9.55
C ARG A 123 21.78 -8.82 9.34
N THR A 124 21.25 -8.50 8.17
CA THR A 124 20.79 -7.15 7.83
C THR A 124 19.49 -6.85 8.57
N PRO A 125 19.42 -5.79 9.41
CA PRO A 125 18.18 -5.36 10.03
C PRO A 125 17.10 -5.05 9.00
N ILE A 126 15.84 -5.30 9.35
CA ILE A 126 14.72 -5.13 8.40
C ILE A 126 14.56 -3.67 7.99
N GLU A 127 14.78 -2.72 8.91
CA GLU A 127 14.71 -1.28 8.61
C GLU A 127 15.77 -0.86 7.58
N GLU A 128 16.99 -1.37 7.67
CA GLU A 128 18.04 -1.10 6.68
C GLU A 128 17.65 -1.64 5.30
N ALA A 129 17.12 -2.87 5.24
CA ALA A 129 16.62 -3.45 4.00
C ALA A 129 15.43 -2.65 3.42
N ALA A 130 14.58 -2.07 4.27
CA ALA A 130 13.45 -1.24 3.86
C ALA A 130 13.88 0.11 3.28
N VAL A 131 14.97 0.71 3.82
CA VAL A 131 15.59 1.90 3.24
C VAL A 131 16.11 1.60 1.83
N LEU A 132 16.85 0.49 1.66
CA LEU A 132 17.35 0.07 0.36
C LEU A 132 16.21 -0.21 -0.64
N LEU A 133 15.14 -0.87 -0.19
CA LEU A 133 13.94 -1.07 -1.00
C LEU A 133 13.39 0.27 -1.50
N GLY A 134 13.26 1.26 -0.61
CA GLY A 134 12.81 2.61 -0.99
C GLY A 134 13.68 3.24 -2.07
N SER A 135 15.01 3.18 -1.91
CA SER A 135 15.96 3.70 -2.91
C SER A 135 15.82 3.00 -4.27
N HIS A 136 15.62 1.68 -4.28
CA HIS A 136 15.40 0.95 -5.55
C HIS A 136 14.08 1.35 -6.23
N ILE A 137 13.00 1.52 -5.47
CA ILE A 137 11.71 1.93 -6.02
C ILE A 137 11.80 3.35 -6.57
N GLU A 138 12.41 4.28 -5.83
CA GLU A 138 12.62 5.66 -6.27
C GLU A 138 13.48 5.73 -7.55
N ALA A 139 14.58 4.98 -7.60
CA ALA A 139 15.42 4.94 -8.80
C ALA A 139 14.69 4.37 -10.03
N ALA A 140 13.76 3.43 -9.84
CA ALA A 140 13.03 2.79 -10.94
C ALA A 140 11.82 3.62 -11.43
N PHE A 141 11.10 4.26 -10.51
CA PHE A 141 9.77 4.83 -10.79
C PHE A 141 9.60 6.29 -10.37
N GLY A 142 10.65 6.92 -9.83
CA GLY A 142 10.61 8.29 -9.32
C GLY A 142 9.87 8.41 -7.98
N LEU A 143 9.50 9.64 -7.63
CA LEU A 143 8.95 9.97 -6.30
C LEU A 143 7.43 9.83 -6.19
N ASP A 144 6.67 9.94 -7.29
CA ASP A 144 5.21 10.09 -7.21
C ASP A 144 4.42 8.91 -7.80
N GLN A 145 5.07 8.01 -8.55
CA GLN A 145 4.39 6.91 -9.25
C GLN A 145 3.70 5.96 -8.25
N PRO A 146 2.36 5.77 -8.34
CA PRO A 146 1.68 4.74 -7.57
C PRO A 146 2.14 3.34 -7.98
N ILE A 147 2.29 2.43 -7.02
CA ILE A 147 2.80 1.07 -7.20
C ILE A 147 1.96 0.03 -6.46
N ASP A 148 2.09 -1.22 -6.91
CA ASP A 148 1.66 -2.39 -6.14
C ASP A 148 2.89 -3.13 -5.60
N LEU A 149 2.77 -3.64 -4.38
CA LEU A 149 3.82 -4.38 -3.69
C LEU A 149 3.39 -5.81 -3.40
N LEU A 150 4.29 -6.76 -3.63
CA LEU A 150 4.19 -8.11 -3.08
C LEU A 150 5.46 -8.43 -2.32
N GLY A 151 5.33 -8.79 -1.05
CA GLY A 151 6.46 -9.23 -0.24
C GLY A 151 6.29 -10.67 0.19
N PHE A 152 7.31 -11.49 -0.10
CA PHE A 152 7.38 -12.89 0.31
C PHE A 152 8.21 -13.05 1.58
N SER A 153 7.72 -13.82 2.55
CA SER A 153 8.47 -14.11 3.78
C SER A 153 8.88 -12.82 4.52
N ILE A 154 10.14 -12.71 4.96
CA ILE A 154 10.72 -11.47 5.49
C ILE A 154 10.56 -10.27 4.54
N GLY A 155 10.51 -10.48 3.23
CA GLY A 155 10.25 -9.43 2.23
C GLY A 155 8.93 -8.70 2.42
N GLY A 156 7.90 -9.39 2.93
CA GLY A 156 6.64 -8.74 3.32
C GLY A 156 6.76 -7.85 4.55
N VAL A 157 7.64 -8.19 5.50
CA VAL A 157 7.89 -7.31 6.65
C VAL A 157 8.73 -6.11 6.21
N ILE A 158 9.74 -6.32 5.35
CA ILE A 158 10.53 -5.25 4.74
C ILE A 158 9.63 -4.26 3.97
N ALA A 159 8.74 -4.77 3.12
CA ALA A 159 7.79 -3.94 2.37
C ALA A 159 6.87 -3.15 3.31
N ARG A 160 6.32 -3.78 4.34
CA ARG A 160 5.47 -3.12 5.34
C ARG A 160 6.23 -2.05 6.13
N THR A 161 7.49 -2.31 6.50
CA THR A 161 8.37 -1.33 7.14
C THR A 161 8.56 -0.10 6.26
N TRP A 162 8.80 -0.30 4.96
CA TRP A 162 8.90 0.82 4.02
C TRP A 162 7.59 1.60 3.90
N ILE A 163 6.45 0.90 3.79
CA ILE A 163 5.12 1.50 3.71
C ILE A 163 4.83 2.39 4.94
N GLN A 164 4.98 1.83 6.14
CA GLN A 164 4.53 2.48 7.37
C GLN A 164 5.55 3.46 7.95
N LEU A 165 6.83 3.10 7.97
CA LEU A 165 7.85 3.87 8.70
C LEU A 165 8.62 4.83 7.78
N LEU A 166 8.68 4.55 6.48
CA LEU A 166 9.47 5.31 5.51
C LEU A 166 8.61 6.07 4.49
N GLY A 167 7.31 6.21 4.75
CA GLY A 167 6.39 7.01 3.92
C GLY A 167 5.92 6.34 2.63
N GLY A 168 6.20 5.05 2.43
CA GLY A 168 5.77 4.31 1.25
C GLY A 168 4.25 4.21 1.07
N TYR A 169 3.47 4.42 2.14
CA TYR A 169 2.01 4.46 2.09
C TYR A 169 1.44 5.45 1.07
N ARG A 170 2.13 6.57 0.82
CA ARG A 170 1.65 7.63 -0.08
C ARG A 170 1.50 7.16 -1.53
N ARG A 171 2.18 6.08 -1.88
CA ARG A 171 2.32 5.59 -3.27
C ARG A 171 1.89 4.15 -3.42
N THR A 172 1.62 3.45 -2.32
CA THR A 172 1.27 2.04 -2.37
C THR A 172 -0.23 1.93 -2.54
N ARG A 173 -0.66 1.43 -3.70
CA ARG A 173 -2.07 1.18 -3.98
C ARG A 173 -2.52 -0.15 -3.39
N ARG A 174 -1.75 -1.21 -3.65
CA ARG A 174 -2.01 -2.57 -3.18
C ARG A 174 -0.77 -3.15 -2.52
N PHE A 175 -0.98 -3.88 -1.42
CA PHE A 175 0.06 -4.63 -0.74
C PHE A 175 -0.36 -6.08 -0.49
N ILE A 176 0.33 -7.00 -1.15
CA ILE A 176 0.14 -8.44 -1.00
C ILE A 176 1.27 -9.00 -0.13
N SER A 177 0.90 -9.55 1.02
CA SER A 177 1.83 -10.17 1.96
C SER A 177 1.72 -11.69 1.84
N VAL A 178 2.82 -12.38 1.55
CA VAL A 178 2.81 -13.80 1.18
C VAL A 178 3.72 -14.60 2.09
N GLY A 179 3.16 -15.48 2.92
CA GLY A 179 3.90 -16.27 3.90
C GLY A 179 4.74 -15.42 4.85
N SER A 180 4.36 -14.16 5.08
CA SER A 180 5.22 -13.19 5.74
C SER A 180 4.90 -13.12 7.24
N PRO A 181 5.86 -13.25 8.17
CA PRO A 181 5.61 -13.25 9.62
C PRO A 181 5.23 -11.86 10.17
N GLN A 182 4.06 -11.35 9.76
CA GLN A 182 3.54 -10.01 10.07
C GLN A 182 3.23 -9.81 11.56
N GLN A 183 3.00 -10.90 12.29
CA GLN A 183 2.83 -10.90 13.75
C GLN A 183 4.01 -11.57 14.46
N GLY A 184 5.11 -11.84 13.75
CA GLY A 184 6.26 -12.58 14.24
C GLY A 184 6.05 -14.10 14.26
N THR A 185 7.11 -14.83 14.54
CA THR A 185 7.15 -16.29 14.43
C THR A 185 7.95 -16.93 15.57
N LEU A 186 7.53 -18.10 16.03
CA LEU A 186 8.27 -18.90 17.03
C LEU A 186 9.67 -19.29 16.54
N THR A 187 9.84 -19.46 15.23
CA THR A 187 11.12 -19.86 14.62
C THR A 187 12.20 -18.78 14.78
N ALA A 188 11.81 -17.51 14.97
CA ALA A 188 12.73 -16.41 15.19
C ALA A 188 13.25 -16.32 16.63
N GLU A 189 12.56 -16.91 17.61
CA GLU A 189 12.87 -16.76 19.04
C GLU A 189 14.27 -17.27 19.39
N LEU A 190 14.70 -18.35 18.73
CA LEU A 190 15.98 -19.02 18.98
C LEU A 190 17.21 -18.25 18.44
N TRP A 191 17.00 -17.18 17.69
CA TRP A 191 18.07 -16.48 17.00
C TRP A 191 18.56 -15.25 17.78
N PRO A 192 19.85 -15.17 18.13
CA PRO A 192 20.39 -14.02 18.88
C PRO A 192 20.54 -12.79 17.98
N ARG A 193 20.05 -11.64 18.45
CA ARG A 193 20.05 -10.37 17.70
C ARG A 193 21.45 -9.94 17.26
N GLN A 194 22.45 -10.17 18.11
CA GLN A 194 23.84 -9.78 17.86
C GLN A 194 24.45 -10.50 16.65
N LEU A 195 23.92 -11.66 16.28
CA LEU A 195 24.39 -12.43 15.14
C LEU A 195 23.51 -12.23 13.91
N VAL A 196 22.19 -12.20 14.08
CA VAL A 196 21.20 -12.18 12.98
C VAL A 196 20.08 -11.20 13.28
N ALA A 197 20.40 -9.90 13.23
CA ALA A 197 19.49 -8.83 13.60
C ALA A 197 18.16 -8.86 12.81
N GLY A 198 18.20 -9.11 11.51
CA GLY A 198 17.01 -9.19 10.65
C GLY A 198 16.08 -10.37 10.99
N ILE A 199 16.61 -11.53 11.40
CA ILE A 199 15.77 -12.62 11.91
C ILE A 199 15.23 -12.26 13.29
N ALA A 200 16.05 -11.63 14.14
CA ALA A 200 15.61 -11.21 15.48
C ALA A 200 14.53 -10.12 15.44
N ASP A 201 14.47 -9.31 14.38
CA ASP A 201 13.37 -8.37 14.13
C ASP A 201 12.02 -9.08 13.89
N LEU A 202 12.02 -10.38 13.56
CA LEU A 202 10.82 -11.20 13.36
C LEU A 202 10.34 -11.92 14.63
N LYS A 203 11.01 -11.71 15.76
CA LYS A 203 10.59 -12.26 17.06
C LYS A 203 9.21 -11.75 17.43
N MET A 204 8.43 -12.59 18.09
CA MET A 204 7.12 -12.16 18.59
C MET A 204 7.30 -11.05 19.62
N GLY A 205 6.66 -9.92 19.38
CA GLY A 205 6.83 -8.74 20.22
C GLY A 205 8.22 -8.09 20.10
N SER A 206 8.96 -8.29 19.00
CA SER A 206 10.12 -7.46 18.69
C SER A 206 9.72 -5.97 18.63
N PRO A 207 10.62 -5.02 18.93
CA PRO A 207 10.30 -3.60 18.85
C PRO A 207 9.72 -3.18 17.50
N LEU A 208 10.30 -3.70 16.40
CA LEU A 208 9.81 -3.45 15.04
C LEU A 208 8.37 -3.94 14.86
N LEU A 209 8.08 -5.19 15.21
CA LEU A 209 6.74 -5.74 15.01
C LEU A 209 5.72 -5.13 15.97
N GLN A 210 6.12 -4.71 17.17
CA GLN A 210 5.25 -3.94 18.05
C GLN A 210 4.87 -2.61 17.40
N GLN A 211 5.86 -1.87 16.89
CA GLN A 211 5.64 -0.58 16.21
C GLN A 211 4.75 -0.72 14.97
N LEU A 212 5.00 -1.73 14.13
CA LEU A 212 4.20 -1.98 12.94
C LEU A 212 2.76 -2.38 13.28
N ASN A 213 2.53 -3.12 14.36
CA ASN A 213 1.21 -3.61 14.74
C ASN A 213 0.43 -2.66 15.65
N SER A 214 1.08 -1.68 16.29
CA SER A 214 0.42 -0.69 17.15
C SER A 214 -0.34 0.38 16.37
N ASP A 215 0.09 0.68 15.13
CA ASP A 215 -0.52 1.67 14.26
C ASP A 215 -0.71 1.09 12.86
N GLN A 216 -1.90 1.22 12.30
CA GLN A 216 -2.27 0.72 10.99
C GLN A 216 -2.79 1.84 10.08
N ASP A 217 -2.70 3.10 10.50
CA ASP A 217 -3.21 4.24 9.75
C ASP A 217 -2.52 4.40 8.40
N ALA A 218 -1.22 4.09 8.34
CA ALA A 218 -0.47 4.07 7.08
C ALA A 218 -0.90 2.91 6.13
N LEU A 219 -1.63 1.91 6.60
CA LEU A 219 -2.25 0.89 5.74
C LEU A 219 -3.67 1.26 5.32
N ARG A 220 -4.24 2.33 5.89
CA ARG A 220 -5.59 2.79 5.57
C ARG A 220 -5.62 3.29 4.13
N GLY A 221 -6.54 2.75 3.33
CA GLY A 221 -6.64 3.07 1.90
C GLY A 221 -5.71 2.27 1.00
N ILE A 222 -4.83 1.43 1.57
CA ILE A 222 -4.07 0.43 0.82
C ILE A 222 -4.88 -0.86 0.75
N ASP A 223 -5.05 -1.36 -0.46
CA ASP A 223 -5.69 -2.65 -0.72
C ASP A 223 -4.76 -3.79 -0.24
N CYS A 224 -5.01 -4.29 0.97
CA CYS A 224 -4.15 -5.28 1.62
C CYS A 224 -4.70 -6.70 1.46
N HIS A 225 -3.85 -7.65 1.09
CA HIS A 225 -4.20 -9.07 1.04
C HIS A 225 -3.07 -9.92 1.63
N SER A 226 -3.39 -10.81 2.57
CA SER A 226 -2.45 -11.78 3.14
C SER A 226 -2.70 -13.20 2.59
N PHE A 227 -1.68 -13.80 2.01
CA PHE A 227 -1.68 -15.22 1.66
C PHE A 227 -0.79 -15.99 2.63
N TYR A 228 -1.30 -17.06 3.22
CA TYR A 228 -0.56 -17.83 4.22
C TYR A 228 -0.79 -19.33 4.07
N SER A 229 0.14 -20.13 4.60
CA SER A 229 -0.03 -21.59 4.77
C SER A 229 -0.21 -21.89 6.25
N ALA A 230 -1.08 -22.83 6.60
CA ALA A 230 -1.32 -23.20 8.00
C ALA A 230 -0.10 -23.87 8.67
N ILE A 231 0.69 -24.63 7.90
CA ILE A 231 1.76 -25.51 8.40
C ILE A 231 3.14 -24.98 7.97
N ASP A 232 3.24 -23.67 7.76
CA ASP A 232 4.49 -23.02 7.37
C ASP A 232 5.57 -23.16 8.46
N LEU A 233 6.61 -23.95 8.21
CA LEU A 233 7.71 -24.15 9.16
C LEU A 233 8.67 -22.96 9.26
N ALA A 234 8.58 -21.97 8.36
CA ALA A 234 9.31 -20.71 8.51
C ALA A 234 8.51 -19.71 9.36
N VAL A 235 7.17 -19.72 9.24
CA VAL A 235 6.26 -18.88 10.05
C VAL A 235 5.37 -19.76 10.92
N LEU A 236 5.81 -20.02 12.15
CA LEU A 236 5.11 -20.92 13.05
C LEU A 236 4.48 -20.15 14.23
N PRO A 237 3.16 -20.29 14.48
CA PRO A 237 2.16 -20.93 13.62
C PRO A 237 1.80 -20.10 12.38
N GLY A 238 1.39 -20.77 11.30
CA GLY A 238 1.18 -20.17 9.98
C GLY A 238 0.16 -19.05 9.90
N TRP A 239 -0.87 -19.05 10.76
CA TRP A 239 -1.86 -17.98 10.85
C TRP A 239 -1.30 -16.65 11.37
N ARG A 240 -0.05 -16.62 11.88
CA ARG A 240 0.66 -15.36 12.20
C ARG A 240 1.20 -14.65 10.97
N ALA A 241 1.12 -15.28 9.80
CA ALA A 241 1.60 -14.74 8.54
C ALA A 241 0.64 -13.72 7.89
N VAL A 242 -0.26 -13.10 8.67
CA VAL A 242 -1.33 -12.23 8.16
C VAL A 242 -1.25 -10.83 8.75
N LEU A 243 -1.53 -9.86 7.90
CA LEU A 243 -1.69 -8.46 8.29
C LEU A 243 -2.91 -8.29 9.23
N PRO A 244 -2.86 -7.27 10.11
CA PRO A 244 -4.01 -6.96 10.97
C PRO A 244 -5.22 -6.41 10.18
N VAL A 245 -5.00 -5.90 8.97
CA VAL A 245 -6.00 -5.41 8.01
C VAL A 245 -6.00 -6.19 6.71
N GLY A 246 -7.09 -6.06 5.95
CA GLY A 246 -7.21 -6.62 4.60
C GLY A 246 -7.71 -8.06 4.57
N GLU A 247 -7.83 -8.59 3.35
CA GLU A 247 -8.28 -9.95 3.11
C GLU A 247 -7.21 -10.98 3.49
N ARG A 248 -7.63 -12.21 3.79
CA ARG A 248 -6.75 -13.30 4.20
C ARG A 248 -7.15 -14.58 3.48
N THR A 249 -6.24 -15.12 2.67
CA THR A 249 -6.46 -16.38 1.94
C THR A 249 -5.45 -17.42 2.41
N MET A 250 -5.97 -18.57 2.85
CA MET A 250 -5.13 -19.72 3.17
C MET A 250 -4.83 -20.50 1.89
N LEU A 251 -3.55 -20.78 1.65
CA LEU A 251 -3.07 -21.55 0.51
C LEU A 251 -2.98 -23.04 0.87
N PRO A 252 -3.34 -23.96 -0.05
CA PRO A 252 -3.34 -25.40 0.18
C PRO A 252 -1.93 -26.01 0.05
N VAL A 253 -0.93 -25.38 0.66
CA VAL A 253 0.46 -25.84 0.68
C VAL A 253 0.96 -26.03 2.09
N TRP A 254 2.02 -26.80 2.25
CA TRP A 254 2.48 -27.30 3.54
C TRP A 254 3.81 -26.67 3.97
N THR A 255 4.61 -26.21 3.00
CA THR A 255 5.95 -25.69 3.27
C THR A 255 6.10 -24.27 2.72
N HIS A 256 6.96 -23.49 3.36
CA HIS A 256 7.25 -22.13 2.97
C HIS A 256 7.64 -21.98 1.48
N PRO A 257 8.55 -22.81 0.92
CA PRO A 257 8.94 -22.66 -0.48
C PRO A 257 7.85 -23.07 -1.47
N GLN A 258 6.88 -23.91 -1.06
CA GLN A 258 5.77 -24.30 -1.93
C GLN A 258 4.86 -23.11 -2.26
N ILE A 259 4.82 -22.06 -1.44
CA ILE A 259 3.99 -20.88 -1.68
C ILE A 259 4.32 -20.21 -3.03
N LEU A 260 5.60 -20.16 -3.42
CA LEU A 260 6.04 -19.60 -4.71
C LEU A 260 6.45 -20.67 -5.75
N ARG A 261 6.20 -21.95 -5.47
CA ARG A 261 6.53 -23.06 -6.38
C ARG A 261 5.31 -23.84 -6.84
N ASP A 262 4.33 -24.04 -5.98
CA ASP A 262 3.16 -24.86 -6.28
C ASP A 262 2.14 -24.09 -7.13
N PRO A 263 1.66 -24.64 -8.26
CA PRO A 263 0.62 -24.00 -9.08
C PRO A 263 -0.65 -23.65 -8.30
N ALA A 264 -1.02 -24.44 -7.28
CA ALA A 264 -2.19 -24.16 -6.44
C ALA A 264 -2.02 -22.90 -5.58
N SER A 265 -0.78 -22.46 -5.33
CA SER A 265 -0.48 -21.18 -4.69
C SER A 265 -0.21 -20.06 -5.69
N ILE A 266 0.48 -20.36 -6.80
CA ILE A 266 0.83 -19.35 -7.81
C ILE A 266 -0.41 -18.76 -8.52
N ARG A 267 -1.40 -19.59 -8.85
CA ARG A 267 -2.61 -19.13 -9.54
C ARG A 267 -3.41 -18.09 -8.76
N PRO A 268 -3.78 -18.30 -7.48
CA PRO A 268 -4.51 -17.28 -6.72
C PRO A 268 -3.67 -16.01 -6.51
N LEU A 269 -2.35 -16.13 -6.32
CA LEU A 269 -1.45 -14.97 -6.24
C LEU A 269 -1.45 -14.15 -7.54
N ALA A 270 -1.35 -14.83 -8.69
CA ALA A 270 -1.39 -14.19 -9.99
C ALA A 270 -2.76 -13.54 -10.27
N GLN A 271 -3.86 -14.20 -9.91
CA GLN A 271 -5.21 -13.64 -10.03
C GLN A 271 -5.37 -12.37 -9.21
N GLU A 272 -4.89 -12.36 -7.98
CA GLU A 272 -4.98 -11.18 -7.10
C GLU A 272 -4.12 -10.03 -7.62
N LEU A 273 -2.94 -10.32 -8.16
CA LEU A 273 -2.13 -9.32 -8.85
C LEU A 273 -2.85 -8.80 -10.11
N LEU A 274 -3.51 -9.64 -10.89
CA LEU A 274 -4.17 -9.20 -12.12
C LEU A 274 -5.50 -8.48 -11.88
N ARG A 275 -5.97 -8.40 -10.64
CA ARG A 275 -7.17 -7.65 -10.28
C ARG A 275 -6.96 -6.15 -10.58
N PRO A 276 -7.94 -5.47 -11.22
CA PRO A 276 -7.86 -4.05 -11.56
C PRO A 276 -7.49 -3.14 -10.39
#